data_AF-A0A351J0B1-F1
#
_entry.id   AF-A0A351J0B1-F1
#
_cell.length_a   1.000
_cell.length_b   1.000
_cell.length_c   1.000
_cell.angle_alpha   90.00
_cell.angle_beta   90.00
_cell.angle_gamma   90.00
#
_symmetry.space_group_name_H-M   'P 1'
#
loop_
_entity.id
_entity.type
_entity.pdbx_description
1 polymer ?
#
loop_
_entity_poly.entity_id
_entity_poly.type
_entity_poly.pdbx_seq_one_letter_code
_entity_poly.pdbx_strand_id
1 'polypeptide(L)' 'ATFHIPLKEMIDIEKEKERLYKEKKQVQIELQRVSDKLSNENFISRAPEKVVNGEKEKFKKYQDMLANIEQALGKLN' A
#
# COMPACT_ATOMS: atom_id res chain seq x y z
N ALA A 1 16.03 15.81 33.25
CA ALA A 1 16.87 15.67 32.04
C ALA A 1 16.05 16.15 30.84
N THR A 2 16.54 17.15 30.13
CA THR A 2 15.86 17.70 28.95
C THR A 2 16.20 16.82 27.76
N PHE A 3 15.24 16.01 27.28
CA PHE A 3 15.42 15.23 26.06
C PHE A 3 15.38 16.20 24.87
N HIS A 4 16.55 16.56 24.36
CA HIS A 4 16.68 17.27 23.09
C HIS A 4 16.78 16.22 21.99
N ILE A 5 15.66 15.95 21.33
CA ILE A 5 15.69 15.24 20.05
C ILE A 5 16.37 16.18 19.04
N PRO A 6 17.43 15.75 18.36
CA PRO A 6 18.06 16.53 17.32
C PRO A 6 17.04 16.88 16.22
N LEU A 7 16.92 18.16 15.86
CA LEU A 7 16.06 18.64 14.76
C LEU A 7 16.30 17.85 13.45
N LYS A 8 17.54 17.41 13.20
CA LYS A 8 17.90 16.59 12.04
C LYS A 8 17.16 15.24 12.04
N GLU A 9 17.11 14.56 13.18
CA GLU A 9 16.41 13.28 13.30
C GLU A 9 14.89 13.44 13.13
N MET A 10 14.32 14.54 13.62
CA MET A 10 12.91 14.87 13.38
C MET A 10 12.61 15.08 11.88
N ILE A 11 13.44 15.84 11.17
CA ILE A 11 13.28 16.10 9.74
C ILE A 11 13.39 14.79 8.93
N ASP A 12 14.29 13.88 9.31
CA ASP A 12 14.45 12.60 8.62
C ASP A 12 13.20 11.69 8.83
N ILE A 13 12.61 11.68 10.02
CA ILE A 13 11.34 10.96 10.29
C ILE A 13 10.19 11.53 9.48
N GLU A 14 10.04 12.85 9.40
CA GLU A 14 8.96 13.48 8.63
C GLU A 14 9.08 13.19 7.12
N LYS A 15 10.30 13.25 6.58
CA LYS A 15 10.57 12.88 5.18
C LYS A 15 10.25 11.42 4.90
N GLU A 16 10.62 10.52 5.80
CA GLU A 16 10.33 9.09 5.64
C GLU A 16 8.82 8.82 5.73
N LYS A 17 8.10 9.48 6.64
CA LYS A 17 6.63 9.45 6.68
C LYS A 17 6.04 9.93 5.36
N GLU A 18 6.50 11.05 4.82
CA GLU A 18 6.01 11.58 3.54
C GLU A 18 6.24 10.61 2.39
N ARG A 19 7.44 9.99 2.32
CA ARG A 19 7.78 8.96 1.33
C ARG A 19 6.82 7.77 1.42
N LEU A 20 6.61 7.24 2.63
CA LEU A 20 5.71 6.13 2.89
C LEU A 20 4.25 6.48 2.59
N TYR A 21 3.77 7.70 2.89
CA TYR A 21 2.43 8.14 2.52
C TYR A 21 2.24 8.23 1.00
N LYS A 22 3.24 8.71 0.26
CA LYS A 22 3.21 8.71 -1.21
C LYS A 22 3.16 7.29 -1.75
N GLU A 23 3.99 6.40 -1.22
CA GLU A 23 4.01 4.98 -1.59
C GLU A 23 2.66 4.31 -1.28
N LYS A 24 2.11 4.53 -0.08
CA LYS A 24 0.78 4.08 0.34
C LYS A 24 -0.27 4.48 -0.68
N LYS A 25 -0.29 5.75 -1.08
CA LYS A 25 -1.27 6.27 -2.04
C LYS A 25 -1.17 5.59 -3.40
N GLN A 26 0.04 5.36 -3.90
CA GLN A 26 0.24 4.64 -5.17
C GLN A 26 -0.28 3.20 -5.08
N VAL A 27 0.07 2.48 -4.01
CA VAL A 27 -0.40 1.10 -3.80
C VAL A 27 -1.92 1.04 -3.66
N GLN A 28 -2.53 1.99 -2.96
CA GLN A 28 -4.00 2.07 -2.82
C GLN A 28 -4.70 2.28 -4.17
N ILE A 29 -4.13 3.10 -5.06
CA ILE A 29 -4.69 3.32 -6.41
C ILE A 29 -4.65 2.01 -7.21
N GLU A 30 -3.52 1.30 -7.20
CA GLU A 30 -3.41 0.02 -7.91
C GLU A 30 -4.33 -1.05 -7.31
N LEU A 31 -4.44 -1.09 -5.99
CA LEU A 31 -5.34 -2.00 -5.29
C LEU A 31 -6.80 -1.73 -5.65
N GLN A 32 -7.21 -0.47 -5.72
CA GLN A 32 -8.55 -0.08 -6.17
C GLN A 32 -8.80 -0.57 -7.61
N ARG A 33 -7.86 -0.34 -8.53
CA ARG A 33 -7.99 -0.78 -9.94
C ARG A 33 -8.17 -2.29 -10.06
N VAL A 34 -7.40 -3.07 -9.30
CA VAL A 34 -7.50 -4.53 -9.32
C VAL A 34 -8.80 -4.98 -8.63
N SER A 35 -9.18 -4.34 -7.52
CA SER A 35 -10.45 -4.58 -6.84
C SER A 35 -11.65 -4.34 -7.75
N ASP A 36 -11.65 -3.25 -8.52
CA ASP A 36 -12.73 -2.90 -9.44
C ASP A 36 -12.88 -3.93 -10.57
N LYS A 37 -11.76 -4.50 -11.04
CA LYS A 37 -11.81 -5.61 -12.01
C LYS A 37 -12.36 -6.88 -11.38
N LEU A 38 -11.93 -7.20 -10.16
CA LEU A 38 -12.35 -8.40 -9.44
C LEU A 38 -13.76 -8.29 -8.86
N SER A 39 -14.33 -7.10 -8.72
CA SER A 39 -15.73 -6.90 -8.32
C SER A 39 -16.68 -6.91 -9.52
N ASN A 40 -16.16 -6.73 -10.73
CA ASN A 40 -16.95 -6.79 -11.94
C ASN A 40 -17.30 -8.24 -12.30
N GLU A 41 -18.55 -8.64 -12.03
CA GLU A 41 -19.04 -9.99 -12.31
C GLU A 41 -18.86 -10.40 -13.78
N ASN A 42 -19.00 -9.46 -14.74
CA ASN A 42 -18.77 -9.76 -16.16
C ASN A 42 -17.31 -10.11 -16.44
N PHE A 43 -16.36 -9.49 -15.74
CA PHE A 43 -14.95 -9.84 -15.86
C PHE A 43 -14.69 -11.22 -15.27
N ILE A 44 -15.19 -11.50 -14.06
CA ILE A 44 -14.99 -12.81 -13.39
C ILE A 44 -15.58 -13.96 -14.21
N SER A 45 -16.77 -13.77 -14.77
CA SER A 45 -17.51 -14.82 -15.48
C SER A 45 -17.06 -15.03 -16.93
N ARG A 46 -16.44 -14.02 -17.56
CA ARG A 46 -16.00 -14.11 -18.97
C ARG A 46 -14.49 -14.22 -19.15
N ALA A 47 -13.70 -13.73 -18.20
CA ALA A 47 -12.25 -13.79 -18.30
C ALA A 47 -11.74 -15.21 -18.05
N PRO A 48 -10.64 -15.63 -18.73
CA PRO A 48 -10.01 -16.91 -18.44
C PRO A 48 -9.58 -17.00 -16.98
N GLU A 49 -9.73 -18.18 -16.38
CA GLU A 49 -9.41 -18.42 -14.97
C GLU A 49 -7.97 -17.99 -14.61
N LYS A 50 -7.01 -18.22 -15.52
CA LYS A 50 -5.61 -17.78 -15.36
C LYS A 50 -5.49 -16.26 -15.19
N VAL A 51 -6.31 -15.48 -15.88
CA VAL A 51 -6.32 -14.01 -15.79
C VAL A 51 -6.93 -13.57 -14.47
N VAL A 52 -8.07 -14.17 -14.10
CA VAL A 52 -8.75 -13.89 -12.81
C VAL A 52 -7.83 -14.22 -11.63
N ASN A 53 -7.17 -15.38 -11.66
CA ASN A 53 -6.23 -15.78 -10.62
C ASN A 53 -5.01 -14.84 -10.57
N GLY A 54 -4.47 -14.43 -11.72
CA GLY A 54 -3.38 -13.45 -11.77
C GLY A 54 -3.78 -12.08 -11.17
N GLU A 55 -5.00 -11.60 -11.41
CA GLU A 55 -5.50 -10.37 -10.78
C GLU A 55 -5.74 -10.57 -9.28
N LYS A 56 -6.25 -11.72 -8.83
CA LYS A 56 -6.36 -12.06 -7.40
C LYS A 56 -5.00 -12.09 -6.69
N GLU A 57 -3.98 -12.67 -7.33
CA GLU A 57 -2.61 -12.67 -6.79
C GLU A 57 -2.04 -11.26 -6.71
N LYS A 58 -2.26 -10.42 -7.72
CA LYS A 58 -1.86 -9.00 -7.68
C LYS A 58 -2.57 -8.26 -6.55
N PHE A 59 -3.88 -8.48 -6.38
CA PHE A 59 -4.65 -7.89 -5.29
C PHE A 59 -4.03 -8.23 -3.93
N LYS A 60 -3.74 -9.50 -3.70
CA LYS A 60 -3.09 -9.96 -2.47
C LYS A 60 -1.71 -9.32 -2.27
N LYS A 61 -0.88 -9.28 -3.31
CA LYS A 61 0.45 -8.63 -3.25
C LYS A 61 0.34 -7.15 -2.87
N TYR A 62 -0.61 -6.42 -3.45
CA TYR A 62 -0.82 -5.01 -3.10
C TYR A 62 -1.38 -4.84 -1.69
N GLN A 63 -2.25 -5.75 -1.22
CA GLN A 63 -2.70 -5.75 0.18
C GLN A 63 -1.53 -5.96 1.14
N ASP A 64 -0.68 -6.95 0.88
CA ASP A 64 0.50 -7.23 1.70
C ASP A 64 1.47 -6.03 1.71
N MET A 65 1.69 -5.41 0.55
CA MET A 65 2.51 -4.20 0.44
C MET A 65 1.91 -3.03 1.23
N LEU A 66 0.61 -2.81 1.14
CA LEU A 66 -0.09 -1.78 1.89
C LEU A 66 0.04 -2.00 3.40
N ALA A 67 -0.17 -3.23 3.86
CA ALA A 67 -0.05 -3.60 5.27
C ALA A 67 1.37 -3.35 5.80
N ASN A 68 2.41 -3.69 5.02
CA ASN A 68 3.80 -3.41 5.38
C ASN A 68 4.08 -1.90 5.50
N ILE A 69 3.54 -1.09 4.58
CA ILE A 69 3.69 0.37 4.62
C ILE A 69 2.97 0.95 5.84
N GLU A 70 1.75 0.49 6.14
CA GLU A 70 1.00 0.91 7.32
C GLU A 70 1.70 0.52 8.62
N GLN A 71 2.29 -0.68 8.67
CA GLN A 71 3.09 -1.11 9.81
C GLN A 71 4.35 -0.25 9.97
N ALA A 72 5.03 0.10 8.87
CA ALA A 72 6.18 1.00 8.92
C ALA A 72 5.80 2.39 9.41
N LEU A 73 4.70 2.96 8.90
CA LEU A 73 4.16 4.24 9.38
C LEU A 73 3.80 4.20 10.87
N GLY A 74 3.21 3.10 11.34
CA GLY A 74 2.88 2.90 12.75
C GLY A 74 4.10 2.84 13.67
N LYS A 75 5.25 2.36 13.19
CA LYS A 75 6.52 2.34 13.94
C LYS A 75 7.18 3.73 14.04
N LEU A 76 6.80 4.67 13.16
CA LEU A 76 7.30 6.04 13.16
C LEU A 76 6.43 6.98 14.02
N ASN A 77 5.42 6.45 14.70
CA ASN A 77 4.45 7.20 15.49
C ASN A 77 4.88 7.36 16.94
#